data_AF-Q593Y5-F1
#
_entry.id   AF-Q593Y5-F1
#
_cell.length_a   1.000
_cell.length_b   1.000
_cell.length_c   1.000
_cell.angle_alpha   90.00
_cell.angle_beta   90.00
_cell.angle_gamma   90.00
#
_symmetry.space_group_name_H-M   'P 1'
#
loop_
_entity.id
_entity.type
_entity.pdbx_description
1 polymer ?
#
loop_
_entity_poly.entity_id
_entity_poly.type
_entity_poly.pdbx_seq_one_letter_code
_entity_poly.pdbx_strand_id
1 'polypeptide(L)'
;LTVMVYNGEQQEAIESAENATKIENIKCGAGQRTLVVMANTGGMELAGKTLAEVKALTTVLTEENQEATGLIMTAEPKAIVLKAGKNYIGYDGAGEGNHIENAPLEIKRVHARMAFTEIKVQMSAAYDNIYTFTPEKIYGLIAKKQSNLFGATLVNADANYLTGSLTTFNGAYTPTNYANVPWLSRDYVAPTAGAPQGFYVLENDYSANSGTIHPTILCVYGKLQKNGADLTGTDLAAAQAANWVDAEGKTYYPV
;
A
#
# COMPACT_ATOMS: atom_id res chain seq x y z
N LEU A 1 13.54 -0.06 -14.00
CA LEU A 1 12.44 -0.44 -14.92
C LEU A 1 12.86 -1.73 -15.61
N THR A 2 11.97 -2.71 -15.67
CA THR A 2 12.22 -4.01 -16.29
C THR A 2 11.13 -4.29 -17.33
N VAL A 3 11.55 -4.64 -18.53
CA VAL A 3 10.66 -4.96 -19.65
C VAL A 3 10.93 -6.39 -20.09
N MET A 4 9.87 -7.18 -20.21
CA MET A 4 9.91 -8.58 -20.61
C MET A 4 9.05 -8.80 -21.85
N VAL A 5 9.54 -9.61 -22.77
CA VAL A 5 8.84 -10.01 -24.00
C VAL A 5 8.61 -11.51 -23.97
N TYR A 6 7.37 -11.92 -24.23
CA TYR A 6 6.94 -13.31 -24.20
C TYR A 6 6.47 -13.78 -25.58
N ASN A 7 6.84 -15.01 -25.94
CA ASN A 7 6.29 -15.73 -27.09
C ASN A 7 5.46 -16.92 -26.57
N GLY A 8 4.14 -16.75 -26.54
CA GLY A 8 3.27 -17.64 -25.77
C GLY A 8 3.62 -17.55 -24.28
N GLU A 9 3.86 -18.70 -23.66
CA GLU A 9 4.19 -18.78 -22.22
C GLU A 9 5.67 -18.52 -21.90
N GLN A 10 6.57 -18.63 -22.88
CA GLN A 10 8.02 -18.58 -22.63
C GLN A 10 8.56 -17.16 -22.76
N GLN A 11 9.40 -16.76 -21.78
CA GLN A 11 10.10 -15.48 -21.81
C GLN A 11 11.16 -15.52 -22.92
N GLU A 12 11.03 -14.64 -23.91
CA GLU A 12 11.95 -14.54 -25.05
C GLU A 12 13.08 -13.55 -24.76
N ALA A 13 12.77 -12.45 -24.06
CA ALA A 13 13.74 -11.43 -23.71
C ALA A 13 13.36 -10.73 -22.41
N ILE A 14 14.38 -10.26 -21.70
CA ILE A 14 14.27 -9.42 -20.50
C ILE A 14 15.39 -8.39 -20.54
N GLU A 15 15.07 -7.14 -20.25
CA GLU A 15 16.06 -6.07 -20.16
C GLU A 15 15.65 -5.10 -19.06
N SER A 16 16.64 -4.53 -18.37
CA SER A 16 16.40 -3.62 -17.26
C SER A 16 17.33 -2.41 -17.31
N ALA A 17 16.82 -1.27 -16.88
CA ALA A 17 17.63 -0.08 -16.66
C ALA A 17 17.28 0.56 -15.33
N GLU A 18 18.31 1.05 -14.65
CA GLU A 18 18.22 1.79 -13.41
C GLU A 18 18.10 3.29 -13.68
N ASN A 19 17.38 3.99 -12.80
CA ASN A 19 17.19 5.44 -12.88
C ASN A 19 16.76 5.96 -14.27
N ALA A 20 15.96 5.17 -14.99
CA ALA A 20 15.51 5.46 -16.34
C ALA A 20 14.03 5.11 -16.54
N THR A 21 13.36 5.92 -17.35
CA THR A 21 11.96 5.73 -17.78
C THR A 21 11.84 5.13 -19.18
N LYS A 22 12.96 4.68 -19.76
CA LYS A 22 13.03 4.01 -21.07
C LYS A 22 13.96 2.81 -21.01
N ILE A 23 13.67 1.82 -21.84
CA ILE A 23 14.54 0.67 -22.13
C ILE A 23 14.77 0.64 -23.64
N GLU A 24 16.01 0.41 -24.04
CA GLU A 24 16.42 0.33 -25.44
C GLU A 24 17.06 -1.04 -25.69
N ASN A 25 17.22 -1.40 -26.97
CA ASN A 25 18.00 -2.56 -27.41
C ASN A 25 17.51 -3.96 -26.97
N ILE A 26 16.25 -4.11 -26.56
CA ILE A 26 15.64 -5.43 -26.29
C ILE A 26 15.62 -6.27 -27.58
N LYS A 27 16.42 -7.34 -27.62
CA LYS A 27 16.50 -8.23 -28.79
C LYS A 27 15.45 -9.34 -28.68
N CYS A 28 14.59 -9.47 -29.68
CA CYS A 28 13.48 -10.41 -29.71
C CYS A 28 13.11 -10.80 -31.16
N GLY A 29 12.26 -11.80 -31.32
CA GLY A 29 11.79 -12.25 -32.63
C GLY A 29 10.57 -11.46 -33.13
N ALA A 30 10.33 -11.50 -34.43
CA ALA A 30 9.11 -10.93 -35.03
C ALA A 30 7.88 -11.81 -34.80
N GLY A 31 6.69 -11.23 -34.98
CA GLY A 31 5.38 -11.89 -34.86
C GLY A 31 4.60 -11.47 -33.61
N GLN A 32 3.58 -12.26 -33.28
CA GLN A 32 2.76 -12.04 -32.08
C GLN A 32 3.60 -12.24 -30.82
N ARG A 33 3.53 -11.29 -29.88
CA ARG A 33 4.20 -11.34 -28.57
C ARG A 33 3.30 -10.78 -27.48
N THR A 34 3.69 -10.99 -26.24
CA THR A 34 3.11 -10.32 -25.07
C THR A 34 4.20 -9.52 -24.37
N LEU A 35 3.92 -8.24 -24.13
CA LEU A 35 4.78 -7.32 -23.40
C LEU A 35 4.35 -7.28 -21.93
N VAL A 36 5.30 -7.39 -21.02
CA VAL A 36 5.09 -7.17 -19.58
C VAL A 36 6.11 -6.15 -19.08
N VAL A 37 5.63 -5.17 -18.31
CA VAL A 37 6.47 -4.08 -17.79
C VAL A 37 6.26 -3.95 -16.29
N MET A 38 7.37 -3.94 -15.55
CA MET A 38 7.39 -3.77 -14.10
C MET A 38 8.46 -2.74 -13.72
N ALA A 39 8.22 -1.94 -12.68
CA ALA A 39 9.20 -1.00 -12.15
C ALA A 39 9.28 -1.08 -10.62
N ASN A 40 10.41 -0.62 -10.08
CA ASN A 40 10.70 -0.59 -8.65
C ASN A 40 10.56 -1.96 -7.95
N THR A 41 10.86 -3.03 -8.67
CA THR A 41 10.75 -4.43 -8.20
C THR A 41 11.86 -4.85 -7.24
N GLY A 42 12.90 -4.02 -7.05
CA GLY A 42 14.04 -4.33 -6.21
C GLY A 42 14.71 -5.64 -6.62
N GLY A 43 15.02 -6.50 -5.65
CA GLY A 43 15.66 -7.80 -5.86
C GLY A 43 14.73 -8.95 -6.31
N MET A 44 13.53 -8.67 -6.80
CA MET A 44 12.62 -9.71 -7.29
C MET A 44 13.22 -10.42 -8.51
N GLU A 45 13.34 -11.75 -8.44
CA GLU A 45 13.82 -12.55 -9.56
C GLU A 45 12.74 -12.69 -10.64
N LEU A 46 13.02 -12.21 -11.86
CA LEU A 46 12.06 -12.18 -12.98
C LEU A 46 12.53 -12.97 -14.21
N ALA A 47 13.84 -13.25 -14.30
CA ALA A 47 14.42 -13.96 -15.43
C ALA A 47 13.97 -15.43 -15.44
N GLY A 48 13.63 -15.95 -16.62
CA GLY A 48 13.27 -17.35 -16.82
C GLY A 48 11.86 -17.74 -16.34
N LYS A 49 11.11 -16.82 -15.72
CA LYS A 49 9.71 -17.07 -15.34
C LYS A 49 8.80 -17.05 -16.57
N THR A 50 7.90 -18.02 -16.65
CA THR A 50 6.81 -18.07 -17.62
C THR A 50 5.83 -16.91 -17.43
N LEU A 51 5.01 -16.64 -18.45
CA LEU A 51 3.99 -15.59 -18.39
C LEU A 51 2.99 -15.89 -17.26
N ALA A 52 2.56 -17.14 -17.11
CA ALA A 52 1.71 -17.57 -16.01
C ALA A 52 2.32 -17.30 -14.62
N GLU A 53 3.61 -17.60 -14.42
CA GLU A 53 4.31 -17.33 -13.15
C GLU A 53 4.42 -15.84 -12.86
N VAL A 54 4.73 -15.01 -13.87
CA VAL A 54 4.81 -13.55 -13.69
C VAL A 54 3.45 -12.96 -13.31
N LYS A 55 2.37 -13.42 -13.96
CA LYS A 55 1.00 -12.96 -13.64
C LYS A 55 0.55 -13.38 -12.23
N ALA A 56 1.14 -14.43 -11.67
CA ALA A 56 0.83 -14.93 -10.34
C ALA A 56 1.73 -14.34 -9.24
N LEU A 57 2.68 -13.46 -9.58
CA LEU A 57 3.55 -12.82 -8.58
C LEU A 57 2.73 -11.99 -7.58
N THR A 58 3.18 -12.05 -6.34
CA THR A 58 2.65 -11.28 -5.22
C THR A 58 3.70 -10.33 -4.69
N THR A 59 3.27 -9.36 -3.89
CA THR A 59 4.16 -8.53 -3.07
C THR A 59 3.65 -8.41 -1.65
N VAL A 60 4.58 -8.26 -0.72
CA VAL A 60 4.32 -8.10 0.71
C VAL A 60 4.68 -6.68 1.12
N LEU A 61 3.85 -6.07 1.96
CA LEU A 61 4.14 -4.75 2.54
C LEU A 61 5.34 -4.85 3.49
N THR A 62 6.34 -4.00 3.29
CA THR A 62 7.56 -3.96 4.11
C THR A 62 7.78 -2.62 4.79
N GLU A 63 8.75 -2.57 5.71
CA GLU A 63 9.20 -1.34 6.38
C GLU A 63 9.69 -0.29 5.37
N GLU A 64 10.51 -0.68 4.40
CA GLU A 64 11.09 0.21 3.39
C GLU A 64 10.03 0.92 2.54
N ASN A 65 8.84 0.31 2.37
CA ASN A 65 7.74 0.96 1.67
C ASN A 65 7.30 2.26 2.35
N GLN A 66 7.46 2.35 3.66
CA GLN A 66 7.06 3.55 4.42
C GLN A 66 7.98 4.74 4.13
N GLU A 67 9.18 4.49 3.60
CA GLU A 67 10.15 5.49 3.13
C GLU A 67 10.12 5.64 1.60
N ALA A 68 8.96 5.32 0.99
CA ALA A 68 8.71 5.39 -0.45
C ALA A 68 9.68 4.55 -1.32
N THR A 69 10.29 3.52 -0.73
CA THR A 69 11.18 2.57 -1.41
C THR A 69 10.43 1.28 -1.76
N GLY A 70 10.77 0.64 -2.89
CA GLY A 70 10.10 -0.60 -3.30
C GLY A 70 8.60 -0.45 -3.62
N LEU A 71 8.17 0.76 -4.02
CA LEU A 71 6.81 1.01 -4.48
C LEU A 71 6.62 0.44 -5.89
N ILE A 72 6.34 -0.87 -5.94
CA ILE A 72 6.22 -1.65 -7.18
C ILE A 72 5.16 -1.02 -8.09
N MET A 73 5.50 -0.95 -9.38
CA MET A 73 4.61 -0.49 -10.43
C MET A 73 4.51 -1.53 -11.53
N THR A 74 3.31 -1.73 -12.07
CA THR A 74 3.06 -2.68 -13.15
C THR A 74 2.11 -2.08 -14.20
N ALA A 75 2.12 -2.65 -15.40
CA ALA A 75 1.05 -2.51 -16.38
C ALA A 75 0.52 -3.90 -16.74
N GLU A 76 -0.78 -4.00 -17.04
CA GLU A 76 -1.38 -5.25 -17.49
C GLU A 76 -0.65 -5.80 -18.72
N PRO A 77 -0.39 -7.13 -18.79
CA PRO A 77 0.24 -7.74 -19.95
C PRO A 77 -0.47 -7.38 -21.25
N LYS A 78 0.29 -6.93 -22.24
CA LYS A 78 -0.25 -6.39 -23.49
C LYS A 78 0.16 -7.25 -24.68
N ALA A 79 -0.82 -7.73 -25.43
CA ALA A 79 -0.57 -8.40 -26.70
C ALA A 79 -0.09 -7.38 -27.75
N ILE A 80 1.05 -7.64 -28.39
CA ILE A 80 1.65 -6.79 -29.41
C ILE A 80 2.08 -7.61 -30.63
N VAL A 81 2.25 -6.96 -31.78
CA VAL A 81 2.78 -7.58 -33.00
C VAL A 81 4.08 -6.88 -33.38
N LEU A 82 5.19 -7.61 -33.32
CA LEU A 82 6.51 -7.11 -33.71
C LEU A 82 6.76 -7.37 -35.18
N LYS A 83 7.22 -6.34 -35.91
CA LYS A 83 7.74 -6.50 -37.28
C LYS A 83 9.25 -6.74 -37.23
N ALA A 84 9.81 -7.31 -38.30
CA ALA A 84 11.26 -7.36 -38.43
C ALA A 84 11.86 -5.94 -38.44
N GLY A 85 13.03 -5.78 -37.85
CA GLY A 85 13.70 -4.48 -37.67
C GLY A 85 13.44 -3.84 -36.31
N LYS A 86 13.56 -2.51 -36.24
CA LYS A 86 13.40 -1.76 -34.98
C LYS A 86 11.92 -1.50 -34.70
N ASN A 87 11.49 -1.74 -33.46
CA ASN A 87 10.12 -1.51 -33.01
C ASN A 87 10.13 -0.59 -31.79
N TYR A 88 9.10 0.26 -31.68
CA TYR A 88 9.00 1.29 -30.65
C TYR A 88 7.57 1.36 -30.08
N ILE A 89 7.47 1.55 -28.77
CA ILE A 89 6.24 1.87 -28.03
C ILE A 89 6.53 3.14 -27.23
N GLY A 90 5.66 4.14 -27.33
CA GLY A 90 5.78 5.39 -26.58
C GLY A 90 6.69 6.45 -27.19
N TYR A 91 7.10 6.29 -28.45
CA TYR A 91 7.89 7.26 -29.20
C TYR A 91 7.06 7.86 -30.34
N ASP A 92 7.34 9.12 -30.67
CA ASP A 92 6.70 9.84 -31.75
C ASP A 92 6.85 9.11 -33.09
N GLY A 93 5.74 8.94 -33.82
CA GLY A 93 5.72 8.22 -35.10
C GLY A 93 6.46 8.89 -36.27
N ALA A 94 7.26 9.92 -35.99
CA ALA A 94 8.02 10.68 -36.98
C ALA A 94 9.45 10.13 -37.20
N GLY A 95 9.91 9.20 -36.36
CA GLY A 95 11.21 8.54 -36.47
C GLY A 95 11.23 7.34 -37.44
N GLU A 96 12.44 6.85 -37.75
CA GLU A 96 12.60 5.61 -38.52
C GLU A 96 12.26 4.36 -37.68
N GLY A 97 11.52 3.43 -38.28
CA GLY A 97 11.21 2.11 -37.70
C GLY A 97 9.72 1.86 -37.52
N ASN A 98 9.38 0.81 -36.77
CA ASN A 98 7.99 0.39 -36.57
C ASN A 98 7.44 0.94 -35.25
N HIS A 99 6.56 1.92 -35.31
CA HIS A 99 5.87 2.45 -34.13
C HIS A 99 4.60 1.64 -33.90
N ILE A 100 4.58 0.83 -32.83
CA ILE A 100 3.42 0.03 -32.46
C ILE A 100 2.38 0.94 -31.81
N GLU A 101 2.83 1.82 -30.92
CA GLU A 101 2.01 2.82 -30.25
C GLU A 101 2.81 4.10 -30.01
N ASN A 102 2.19 5.24 -30.30
CA ASN A 102 2.83 6.54 -30.11
C ASN A 102 2.73 7.03 -28.65
N ALA A 103 1.66 6.64 -27.95
CA ALA A 103 1.47 7.01 -26.55
C ALA A 103 2.42 6.20 -25.64
N PRO A 104 3.10 6.84 -24.68
CA PRO A 104 3.87 6.13 -23.67
C PRO A 104 3.01 5.13 -22.91
N LEU A 105 3.61 3.99 -22.55
CA LEU A 105 2.93 2.99 -21.74
C LEU A 105 2.74 3.53 -20.31
N GLU A 106 1.49 3.65 -19.87
CA GLU A 106 1.15 3.99 -18.50
C GLU A 106 1.36 2.78 -17.58
N ILE A 107 2.05 2.98 -16.45
CA ILE A 107 2.24 1.99 -15.39
C ILE A 107 1.68 2.54 -14.08
N LYS A 108 1.07 1.67 -13.26
CA LYS A 108 0.40 2.05 -12.00
C LYS A 108 1.09 1.38 -10.81
N ARG A 109 1.11 2.07 -9.66
CA ARG A 109 1.56 1.48 -8.39
C ARG A 109 0.54 0.47 -7.87
N VAL A 110 1.02 -0.57 -7.21
CA VAL A 110 0.17 -1.53 -6.47
C VAL A 110 -0.13 -1.06 -5.03
N HIS A 111 0.73 -0.20 -4.47
CA HIS A 111 0.52 0.42 -3.16
C HIS A 111 -0.44 1.61 -3.25
N ALA A 112 -1.26 1.77 -2.21
CA ALA A 112 -2.02 2.98 -1.90
C ALA A 112 -1.36 3.73 -0.73
N ARG A 113 -1.77 4.99 -0.50
CA ARG A 113 -1.32 5.79 0.65
C ARG A 113 -2.52 6.34 1.39
N MET A 114 -2.60 6.10 2.70
CA MET A 114 -3.57 6.72 3.61
C MET A 114 -2.83 7.62 4.60
N ALA A 115 -3.34 8.84 4.84
CA ALA A 115 -2.66 9.80 5.70
C ALA A 115 -3.60 10.85 6.28
N PHE A 116 -3.30 11.32 7.49
CA PHE A 116 -3.89 12.52 8.06
C PHE A 116 -3.27 13.78 7.45
N THR A 117 -4.12 14.73 7.07
CA THR A 117 -3.73 16.07 6.59
C THR A 117 -4.03 17.17 7.60
N GLU A 118 -4.94 16.90 8.54
CA GLU A 118 -5.29 17.75 9.67
C GLU A 118 -5.79 16.86 10.82
N ILE A 119 -5.35 17.15 12.06
CA ILE A 119 -5.97 16.61 13.28
C ILE A 119 -6.29 17.82 14.16
N LYS A 120 -7.58 18.16 14.21
CA LYS A 120 -8.09 19.31 14.96
C LYS A 120 -9.04 18.82 16.06
N VAL A 121 -8.72 19.15 17.30
CA VAL A 121 -9.55 18.77 18.46
C VAL A 121 -10.54 19.89 18.76
N GLN A 122 -11.84 19.56 18.73
CA GLN A 122 -12.92 20.45 19.14
C GLN A 122 -13.90 19.65 19.99
N MET A 123 -13.82 19.80 21.31
CA MET A 123 -14.71 19.09 22.23
C MET A 123 -16.14 19.61 22.09
N SER A 124 -17.11 18.70 22.16
CA SER A 124 -18.53 19.08 22.23
C SER A 124 -18.84 19.76 23.57
N ALA A 125 -19.95 20.50 23.65
CA ALA A 125 -20.36 21.22 24.86
C ALA A 125 -20.43 20.36 26.14
N ALA A 126 -20.71 19.06 26.02
CA ALA A 126 -20.76 18.15 27.17
C ALA A 126 -19.38 17.85 27.79
N TYR A 127 -18.30 18.09 27.05
CA TYR A 127 -16.91 17.75 27.43
C TYR A 127 -15.97 18.96 27.38
N ASP A 128 -16.47 20.12 26.94
CA ASP A 128 -15.72 21.35 26.80
C ASP A 128 -15.20 21.83 28.16
N ASN A 129 -13.94 22.27 28.20
CA ASN A 129 -13.20 22.63 29.42
C ASN A 129 -13.10 21.51 30.50
N ILE A 130 -13.57 20.30 30.22
CA ILE A 130 -13.44 19.14 31.12
C ILE A 130 -12.31 18.25 30.62
N TYR A 131 -12.32 17.90 29.33
CA TYR A 131 -11.35 17.00 28.74
C TYR A 131 -10.49 17.67 27.67
N THR A 132 -9.22 17.28 27.59
CA THR A 132 -8.31 17.61 26.50
C THR A 132 -7.69 16.35 25.94
N PHE A 133 -7.40 16.34 24.63
CA PHE A 133 -6.72 15.24 23.97
C PHE A 133 -5.34 15.70 23.48
N THR A 134 -4.31 14.95 23.88
CA THR A 134 -2.92 15.19 23.47
C THR A 134 -2.45 13.98 22.66
N PRO A 135 -2.34 14.10 21.32
CA PRO A 135 -1.91 12.99 20.47
C PRO A 135 -0.43 12.65 20.71
N GLU A 136 -0.11 11.37 20.69
CA GLU A 136 1.25 10.86 20.90
C GLU A 136 1.73 10.03 19.71
N LYS A 137 0.85 9.25 19.07
CA LYS A 137 1.19 8.37 17.95
C LYS A 137 0.07 8.27 16.92
N ILE A 138 0.44 7.86 15.72
CA ILE A 138 -0.50 7.35 14.71
C ILE A 138 -0.16 5.89 14.39
N TYR A 139 -1.20 5.10 14.12
CA TYR A 139 -1.09 3.69 13.79
C TYR A 139 -1.82 3.36 12.49
N GLY A 140 -1.20 2.51 11.66
CA GLY A 140 -1.89 1.74 10.64
C GLY A 140 -2.43 0.44 11.24
N LEU A 141 -3.74 0.21 11.15
CA LEU A 141 -4.42 -0.96 11.67
C LEU A 141 -5.05 -1.75 10.51
N ILE A 142 -5.08 -3.08 10.63
CA ILE A 142 -5.73 -4.02 9.72
C ILE A 142 -5.25 -3.79 8.27
N ALA A 143 -3.95 -3.58 8.12
CA ALA A 143 -3.31 -3.46 6.81
C ALA A 143 -3.11 -4.87 6.24
N LYS A 144 -3.62 -5.15 5.03
CA LYS A 144 -3.40 -6.44 4.38
C LYS A 144 -1.91 -6.64 4.10
N LYS A 145 -1.38 -7.82 4.42
CA LYS A 145 0.05 -8.11 4.31
C LYS A 145 0.51 -8.26 2.86
N GLN A 146 -0.31 -8.86 2.01
CA GLN A 146 0.07 -9.27 0.65
C GLN A 146 -1.02 -8.94 -0.37
N SER A 147 -0.63 -8.60 -1.60
CA SER A 147 -1.52 -8.48 -2.76
C SER A 147 -0.90 -9.14 -3.99
N ASN A 148 -1.71 -9.36 -5.04
CA ASN A 148 -1.21 -9.68 -6.38
C ASN A 148 -0.57 -8.44 -7.04
N LEU A 149 0.09 -8.64 -8.19
CA LEU A 149 0.70 -7.56 -8.97
C LEU A 149 0.00 -7.26 -10.31
N PHE A 150 -0.88 -8.17 -10.76
CA PHE A 150 -1.61 -8.09 -12.02
C PHE A 150 -3.03 -8.60 -11.85
N GLY A 151 -3.92 -8.18 -12.74
CA GLY A 151 -5.32 -8.58 -12.79
C GLY A 151 -6.28 -7.41 -12.54
N ALA A 152 -7.56 -7.66 -12.78
CA ALA A 152 -8.61 -6.66 -12.58
C ALA A 152 -8.77 -6.22 -11.11
N THR A 153 -8.37 -7.07 -10.16
CA THR A 153 -8.22 -6.78 -8.74
C THR A 153 -6.88 -7.32 -8.27
N LEU A 154 -6.22 -6.61 -7.35
CA LEU A 154 -4.99 -7.09 -6.72
C LEU A 154 -5.26 -7.75 -5.36
N VAL A 155 -6.49 -7.72 -4.85
CA VAL A 155 -6.85 -8.45 -3.63
C VAL A 155 -6.70 -9.96 -3.90
N ASN A 156 -5.98 -10.63 -3.01
CA ASN A 156 -5.84 -12.07 -3.03
C ASN A 156 -6.41 -12.72 -1.76
N ALA A 157 -6.49 -14.05 -1.77
CA ALA A 157 -7.04 -14.85 -0.68
C ALA A 157 -6.15 -14.92 0.57
N ASP A 158 -4.97 -14.26 0.59
CA ASP A 158 -4.10 -14.26 1.76
C ASP A 158 -4.77 -13.54 2.93
N ALA A 159 -4.96 -14.24 4.04
CA ALA A 159 -5.67 -13.73 5.21
C ALA A 159 -4.72 -13.18 6.28
N ASN A 160 -3.48 -12.79 5.94
CA ASN A 160 -2.54 -12.20 6.88
C ASN A 160 -2.64 -10.67 6.88
N TYR A 161 -2.63 -10.10 8.08
CA TYR A 161 -2.72 -8.65 8.30
C TYR A 161 -1.61 -8.17 9.23
N LEU A 162 -1.36 -6.87 9.20
CA LEU A 162 -0.32 -6.18 9.96
C LEU A 162 -0.89 -4.99 10.74
N THR A 163 -0.33 -4.73 11.92
CA THR A 163 -0.71 -3.60 12.79
C THR A 163 0.48 -2.89 13.40
N GLY A 164 0.40 -1.58 13.53
CA GLY A 164 1.33 -0.79 14.33
C GLY A 164 1.05 -0.78 15.83
N SER A 165 -0.13 -1.27 16.25
CA SER A 165 -0.60 -1.23 17.62
C SER A 165 -0.54 -2.61 18.29
N LEU A 166 -0.98 -2.69 19.54
CA LEU A 166 -1.08 -3.95 20.29
C LEU A 166 -2.03 -4.92 19.59
N THR A 167 -1.72 -6.22 19.65
CA THR A 167 -2.54 -7.31 19.10
C THR A 167 -3.44 -7.97 20.13
N THR A 168 -3.41 -7.49 21.37
CA THR A 168 -4.21 -8.03 22.49
C THR A 168 -5.68 -7.62 22.44
N PHE A 169 -6.02 -6.61 21.64
CA PHE A 169 -7.41 -6.17 21.44
C PHE A 169 -8.14 -7.11 20.47
N ASN A 170 -9.26 -7.69 20.92
CA ASN A 170 -10.09 -8.58 20.12
C ASN A 170 -11.49 -7.97 19.93
N GLY A 171 -11.65 -7.20 18.86
CA GLY A 171 -12.92 -6.59 18.44
C GLY A 171 -13.52 -7.30 17.24
N ALA A 172 -14.72 -6.87 16.81
CA ALA A 172 -15.44 -7.48 15.71
C ALA A 172 -14.67 -7.50 14.38
N TYR A 173 -13.77 -6.53 14.15
CA TYR A 173 -12.97 -6.43 12.92
C TYR A 173 -11.61 -7.11 13.02
N THR A 174 -11.22 -7.63 14.19
CA THR A 174 -9.89 -8.20 14.41
C THR A 174 -9.69 -9.45 13.54
N PRO A 175 -8.70 -9.47 12.64
CA PRO A 175 -8.37 -10.66 11.87
C PRO A 175 -7.71 -11.73 12.74
N THR A 176 -7.86 -13.00 12.36
CA THR A 176 -7.20 -14.12 13.07
C THR A 176 -5.68 -14.07 12.94
N ASN A 177 -5.15 -13.81 11.75
CA ASN A 177 -3.71 -13.76 11.49
C ASN A 177 -3.25 -12.29 11.44
N TYR A 178 -2.85 -11.75 12.59
CA TYR A 178 -2.60 -10.32 12.74
C TYR A 178 -1.30 -10.07 13.50
N ALA A 179 -0.25 -9.65 12.79
CA ALA A 179 1.09 -9.47 13.35
C ALA A 179 1.38 -8.00 13.68
N ASN A 180 1.95 -7.75 14.85
CA ASN A 180 2.48 -6.42 15.18
C ASN A 180 3.78 -6.17 14.39
N VAL A 181 3.87 -4.98 13.79
CA VAL A 181 5.05 -4.48 13.11
C VAL A 181 5.31 -3.02 13.52
N PRO A 182 6.51 -2.68 14.01
CA PRO A 182 6.77 -1.35 14.57
C PRO A 182 6.72 -0.23 13.53
N TRP A 183 6.93 -0.54 12.26
CA TRP A 183 6.94 0.43 11.16
C TRP A 183 5.53 0.91 10.71
N LEU A 184 4.46 0.34 11.27
CA LEU A 184 3.09 0.90 11.17
C LEU A 184 2.73 1.79 12.37
N SER A 185 3.72 2.21 13.16
CA SER A 185 3.60 3.17 14.26
C SER A 185 4.53 4.36 13.99
N ARG A 186 4.02 5.58 14.14
CA ARG A 186 4.84 6.81 14.09
C ARG A 186 4.50 7.69 15.28
N ASP A 187 5.53 8.36 15.82
CA ASP A 187 5.31 9.44 16.79
C ASP A 187 4.52 10.57 16.15
N TYR A 188 3.73 11.27 16.95
CA TYR A 188 2.90 12.35 16.47
C TYR A 188 3.74 13.55 16.06
N VAL A 189 3.67 13.85 14.76
CA VAL A 189 4.06 15.12 14.18
C VAL A 189 2.79 15.75 13.62
N ALA A 190 2.53 17.03 13.93
CA ALA A 190 1.31 17.70 13.50
C ALA A 190 1.17 17.63 11.97
N PRO A 191 0.11 16.97 11.43
CA PRO A 191 -0.04 16.82 9.99
C PRO A 191 -0.48 18.15 9.35
N THR A 192 -0.03 18.37 8.12
CA THR A 192 -0.47 19.48 7.27
C THR A 192 -0.74 18.99 5.85
N ALA A 193 -1.41 19.79 5.02
CA ALA A 193 -1.60 19.47 3.61
C ALA A 193 -0.28 19.26 2.84
N GLY A 194 0.80 19.98 3.21
CA GLY A 194 2.11 19.85 2.59
C GLY A 194 3.00 18.75 3.18
N ALA A 195 2.71 18.31 4.40
CA ALA A 195 3.45 17.26 5.11
C ALA A 195 2.48 16.32 5.86
N PRO A 196 1.66 15.55 5.12
CA PRO A 196 0.70 14.64 5.73
C PRO A 196 1.43 13.47 6.42
N GLN A 197 0.82 12.92 7.46
CA GLN A 197 1.39 11.81 8.23
C GLN A 197 0.55 10.54 8.01
N GLY A 198 1.18 9.44 7.62
CA GLY A 198 0.45 8.21 7.28
C GLY A 198 1.35 7.08 6.80
N PHE A 199 0.74 6.14 6.08
CA PHE A 199 1.35 4.87 5.71
C PHE A 199 1.01 4.49 4.27
N TYR A 200 1.93 3.77 3.63
CA TYR A 200 1.61 2.99 2.44
C TYR A 200 0.97 1.67 2.85
N VAL A 201 -0.06 1.25 2.12
CA VAL A 201 -0.83 0.01 2.34
C VAL A 201 -1.14 -0.68 1.01
N LEU A 202 -1.60 -1.92 1.06
CA LEU A 202 -2.00 -2.71 -0.11
C LEU A 202 -3.53 -2.80 -0.23
N GLU A 203 -4.02 -3.22 -1.40
CA GLU A 203 -5.45 -3.40 -1.68
C GLU A 203 -6.08 -4.41 -0.72
N ASN A 204 -7.28 -4.10 -0.23
CA ASN A 204 -8.05 -4.94 0.69
C ASN A 204 -9.54 -4.80 0.36
N ASP A 205 -10.28 -5.91 0.35
CA ASP A 205 -11.71 -5.94 0.07
C ASP A 205 -12.49 -6.30 1.33
N TYR A 206 -13.38 -5.41 1.73
CA TYR A 206 -14.29 -5.54 2.86
C TYR A 206 -15.74 -5.21 2.45
N SER A 207 -16.06 -5.36 1.16
CA SER A 207 -17.39 -5.09 0.59
C SER A 207 -18.43 -6.21 0.83
N ALA A 208 -18.03 -7.32 1.45
CA ALA A 208 -18.92 -8.44 1.73
C ALA A 208 -20.08 -8.00 2.66
N ASN A 209 -21.32 -8.15 2.17
CA ASN A 209 -22.53 -7.80 2.92
C ASN A 209 -22.91 -8.82 4.01
N SER A 210 -22.16 -9.91 4.16
CA SER A 210 -22.38 -10.95 5.17
C SER A 210 -21.07 -11.53 5.66
N GLY A 211 -20.92 -11.68 6.98
CA GLY A 211 -19.72 -12.22 7.63
C GLY A 211 -18.87 -11.14 8.30
N THR A 212 -17.72 -11.55 8.84
CA THR A 212 -16.75 -10.65 9.45
C THR A 212 -15.97 -9.92 8.36
N ILE A 213 -15.92 -8.59 8.45
CA ILE A 213 -15.11 -7.74 7.56
C ILE A 213 -13.86 -7.24 8.29
N HIS A 214 -12.82 -6.91 7.51
CA HIS A 214 -11.52 -6.46 8.02
C HIS A 214 -11.11 -5.13 7.35
N PRO A 215 -11.78 -4.01 7.66
CA PRO A 215 -11.46 -2.71 7.07
C PRO A 215 -10.07 -2.25 7.52
N THR A 216 -9.27 -1.74 6.59
CA THR A 216 -8.01 -1.06 6.91
C THR A 216 -8.32 0.29 7.54
N ILE A 217 -7.71 0.57 8.69
CA ILE A 217 -8.04 1.70 9.57
C ILE A 217 -6.79 2.53 9.83
N LEU A 218 -6.94 3.85 9.86
CA LEU A 218 -5.92 4.78 10.31
C LEU A 218 -6.34 5.36 11.67
N CYS A 219 -5.48 5.28 12.68
CA CYS A 219 -5.83 5.66 14.04
C CYS A 219 -4.85 6.71 14.59
N VAL A 220 -5.38 7.71 15.31
CA VAL A 220 -4.56 8.53 16.22
C VAL A 220 -4.75 8.05 17.66
N TYR A 221 -3.66 8.04 18.42
CA TYR A 221 -3.56 7.54 19.78
C TYR A 221 -2.87 8.57 20.68
N GLY A 222 -3.34 8.72 21.91
CA GLY A 222 -2.74 9.66 22.86
C GLY A 222 -3.44 9.72 24.21
N LYS A 223 -3.07 10.73 25.00
CA LYS A 223 -3.62 10.93 26.34
C LYS A 223 -4.95 11.65 26.29
N LEU A 224 -5.93 11.11 27.01
CA LEU A 224 -7.10 11.87 27.44
C LEU A 224 -6.79 12.43 28.83
N GLN A 225 -6.85 13.75 28.97
CA GLN A 225 -6.59 14.45 30.22
C GLN A 225 -7.88 15.10 30.71
N LYS A 226 -8.04 15.19 32.04
CA LYS A 226 -9.18 15.88 32.67
C LYS A 226 -8.66 17.11 33.41
N ASN A 227 -9.23 18.28 33.13
CA ASN A 227 -8.81 19.57 33.70
C ASN A 227 -7.29 19.81 33.59
N GLY A 228 -6.67 19.38 32.48
CA GLY A 228 -5.24 19.54 32.21
C GLY A 228 -4.31 18.53 32.92
N ALA A 229 -4.85 17.53 33.63
CA ALA A 229 -4.07 16.50 34.30
C ALA A 229 -4.35 15.09 33.73
N ASP A 230 -3.38 14.20 33.86
CA ASP A 230 -3.53 12.79 33.49
C ASP A 230 -4.64 12.14 34.34
N LEU A 231 -5.44 11.27 33.71
CA LEU A 231 -6.51 10.54 34.39
C LEU A 231 -5.92 9.60 35.46
N THR A 232 -6.41 9.73 36.70
CA THR A 232 -5.98 8.90 37.82
C THR A 232 -7.17 8.54 38.72
N GLY A 233 -6.98 7.55 39.59
CA GLY A 233 -7.94 7.18 40.64
C GLY A 233 -9.34 6.88 40.09
N THR A 234 -10.36 7.53 40.69
CA THR A 234 -11.77 7.33 40.34
C THR A 234 -12.11 7.75 38.92
N ASP A 235 -11.42 8.76 38.38
CA ASP A 235 -11.68 9.26 37.03
C ASP A 235 -11.15 8.28 35.95
N LEU A 236 -9.99 7.68 36.19
CA LEU A 236 -9.48 6.61 35.31
C LEU A 236 -10.41 5.39 35.34
N ALA A 237 -10.81 4.94 36.53
CA ALA A 237 -11.72 3.81 36.68
C ALA A 237 -13.08 4.06 36.01
N ALA A 238 -13.63 5.27 36.13
CA ALA A 238 -14.87 5.65 35.46
C ALA A 238 -14.73 5.69 33.92
N ALA A 239 -13.63 6.23 33.40
CA ALA A 239 -13.36 6.26 31.96
C ALA A 239 -13.16 4.85 31.37
N GLN A 240 -12.52 3.95 32.11
CA GLN A 240 -12.36 2.54 31.73
C GLN A 240 -13.69 1.79 31.74
N ALA A 241 -14.51 1.99 32.78
CA ALA A 241 -15.85 1.40 32.85
C ALA A 241 -16.77 1.89 31.72
N ALA A 242 -16.51 3.08 31.17
CA ALA A 242 -17.20 3.62 30.00
C ALA A 242 -16.55 3.23 28.65
N ASN A 243 -15.49 2.41 28.67
CA ASN A 243 -14.73 1.99 27.49
C ASN A 243 -14.07 3.14 26.69
N TRP A 244 -13.73 4.26 27.34
CA TRP A 244 -13.15 5.44 26.67
C TRP A 244 -11.63 5.40 26.54
N VAL A 245 -10.97 4.74 27.50
CA VAL A 245 -9.52 4.67 27.62
C VAL A 245 -9.07 3.25 27.97
N ASP A 246 -7.81 2.96 27.67
CA ASP A 246 -7.15 1.71 28.07
C ASP A 246 -6.65 1.74 29.53
N ALA A 247 -5.87 0.71 29.90
CA ALA A 247 -5.30 0.55 31.24
C ALA A 247 -4.39 1.73 31.65
N GLU A 248 -3.83 2.46 30.68
CA GLU A 248 -2.86 3.54 30.87
C GLU A 248 -3.51 4.93 30.73
N GLY A 249 -4.83 5.00 30.58
CA GLY A 249 -5.56 6.26 30.40
C GLY A 249 -5.43 6.84 28.99
N LYS A 250 -5.14 5.99 27.99
CA LYS A 250 -4.93 6.40 26.60
C LYS A 250 -6.14 6.07 25.76
N THR A 251 -6.42 6.93 24.77
CA THR A 251 -7.59 6.80 23.91
C THR A 251 -7.21 6.68 22.45
N TYR A 252 -8.12 6.13 21.66
CA TYR A 252 -7.94 5.77 20.26
C TYR A 252 -9.06 6.41 19.44
N TYR A 253 -8.71 7.09 18.35
CA TYR A 253 -9.67 7.60 17.37
C TYR A 253 -9.42 6.93 16.01
N PRO A 254 -10.05 5.77 15.74
CA PRO A 254 -9.95 5.06 14.47
C PRO A 254 -10.84 5.68 13.39
N VAL A 255 -10.34 5.73 12.15
CA VAL A 255 -11.06 6.15 10.94
C VAL A 255 -10.84 5.15 9.82
#